data_AF-A0A497JK67-F1
#
_entry.id   AF-A0A497JK67-F1
#
_cell.length_a   1.000
_cell.length_b   1.000
_cell.length_c   1.000
_cell.angle_alpha   90.00
_cell.angle_beta   90.00
_cell.angle_gamma   90.00
#
_symmetry.space_group_name_H-M   'P 1'
#
loop_
_entity.id
_entity.type
_entity.pdbx_description
1 polymer ?
#
loop_
_entity_poly.entity_id
_entity_poly.type
_entity_poly.pdbx_seq_one_letter_code
_entity_poly.pdbx_strand_id
1 'polypeptide(L)'
;MERMGDEKAEIEKLLHIKEKLEKKIAEYEAELEHLRYLLSFVKKQLTEKSFKVAETLPQAKSLVEPSKPPTTAKQTIVLRATNGNILATLYIENNEIKVIPSENIKFNVNIPPFQQFLIDKVLNGMASKDREEAMAGKITPDEILTYRIIKDGDILKEIIIRNWREERRITTLKNSIRWTLEKMYEKMRP
;
A
#
# COMPACT_ATOMS: atom_id res chain seq x y z
N MET A 1 46.74 -26.31 23.69
CA MET A 1 46.34 -25.22 24.61
C MET A 1 45.82 -24.00 23.84
N GLU A 2 46.37 -23.67 22.66
CA GLU A 2 45.90 -22.54 21.81
C GLU A 2 44.43 -22.62 21.36
N ARG A 3 43.95 -23.78 20.86
CA ARG A 3 42.55 -23.94 20.39
C ARG A 3 41.47 -23.52 21.38
N MET A 4 41.72 -23.69 22.68
CA MET A 4 40.75 -23.39 23.75
C MET A 4 40.74 -21.90 24.12
N GLY A 5 41.82 -21.16 23.80
CA GLY A 5 41.88 -19.70 23.93
C GLY A 5 41.12 -18.99 22.81
N ASP A 6 41.21 -19.51 21.58
CA ASP A 6 40.48 -18.96 20.42
C ASP A 6 38.97 -19.14 20.57
N GLU A 7 38.53 -20.33 21.01
CA GLU A 7 37.10 -20.63 21.22
C GLU A 7 36.49 -19.75 22.33
N LYS A 8 37.25 -19.49 23.40
CA LYS A 8 36.81 -18.57 24.47
C LYS A 8 36.70 -17.13 23.97
N ALA A 9 37.68 -16.66 23.18
CA ALA A 9 37.65 -15.33 22.58
C ALA A 9 36.48 -15.15 21.59
N GLU A 10 36.10 -16.22 20.89
CA GLU A 10 34.95 -16.24 19.98
C GLU A 10 33.63 -16.19 20.76
N ILE A 11 33.52 -16.93 21.87
CA ILE A 11 32.36 -16.88 22.77
C ILE A 11 32.20 -15.47 23.36
N GLU A 12 33.28 -14.82 23.79
CA GLU A 12 33.22 -13.45 24.33
C GLU A 12 32.75 -12.43 23.28
N LYS A 13 33.23 -12.55 22.03
CA LYS A 13 32.75 -11.72 20.91
C LYS A 13 31.25 -11.94 20.64
N LEU A 14 30.80 -13.19 20.63
CA LEU A 14 29.40 -13.52 20.42
C LEU A 14 28.49 -12.98 21.53
N LEU A 15 28.93 -13.04 22.79
CA LEU A 15 28.22 -12.45 23.92
C LEU A 15 28.10 -10.93 23.77
N HIS A 16 29.19 -10.26 23.39
CA HIS A 16 29.17 -8.82 23.16
C HIS A 16 28.24 -8.41 22.00
N ILE A 17 28.24 -9.17 20.90
CA ILE A 17 27.33 -8.95 19.77
C ILE A 17 25.88 -9.15 20.21
N LYS A 18 25.60 -10.24 20.94
CA LYS A 18 24.26 -10.53 21.47
C LYS A 18 23.75 -9.38 22.33
N GLU A 19 24.54 -8.91 23.29
CA GLU A 19 24.16 -7.81 24.18
C GLU A 19 23.87 -6.52 23.39
N LYS A 20 24.69 -6.21 22.39
CA LYS A 20 24.49 -5.04 21.53
C LYS A 20 23.21 -5.15 20.69
N LEU A 21 22.89 -6.34 20.20
CA LEU A 21 21.66 -6.60 19.46
C LEU A 21 20.43 -6.50 20.37
N GLU A 22 20.46 -7.11 21.55
CA GLU A 22 19.37 -7.04 22.53
C GLU A 22 19.09 -5.59 22.95
N LYS A 23 20.14 -4.79 23.18
CA LYS A 23 19.99 -3.36 23.49
C LYS A 23 19.30 -2.59 22.36
N LYS A 24 19.72 -2.82 21.11
CA LYS A 24 19.11 -2.17 19.93
C LYS A 24 17.66 -2.58 19.74
N ILE A 25 17.33 -3.86 19.96
CA ILE A 25 15.96 -4.36 19.88
C ILE A 25 15.10 -3.62 20.91
N ALA A 26 15.54 -3.53 22.16
CA ALA A 26 14.81 -2.82 23.20
C ALA A 26 14.62 -1.33 22.88
N GLU A 27 15.64 -0.66 22.33
CA GLU A 27 15.54 0.74 21.87
C GLU A 27 14.48 0.91 20.78
N TYR A 28 14.46 0.03 19.77
CA TYR A 28 13.49 0.08 18.68
C TYR A 28 12.07 -0.30 19.11
N GLU A 29 11.92 -1.25 20.04
CA GLU A 29 10.62 -1.59 20.63
C GLU A 29 10.04 -0.41 21.40
N ALA A 30 10.85 0.29 22.20
CA ALA A 30 10.42 1.50 22.92
C ALA A 30 10.02 2.63 21.96
N GLU A 31 10.78 2.83 20.88
CA GLU A 31 10.43 3.82 19.84
C GLU A 31 9.12 3.45 19.12
N LEU A 32 8.93 2.17 18.80
CA LEU A 32 7.69 1.67 18.20
C LEU A 32 6.49 1.87 19.12
N GLU A 33 6.62 1.59 20.42
CA GLU A 33 5.58 1.84 21.40
C GLU A 33 5.23 3.33 21.48
N HIS A 34 6.24 4.21 21.50
CA HIS A 34 6.04 5.65 21.50
C HIS A 34 5.27 6.12 20.25
N LEU A 35 5.68 5.68 19.06
CA LEU A 35 5.01 6.00 17.80
C LEU A 35 3.56 5.49 17.78
N ARG A 36 3.31 4.27 18.28
CA ARG A 36 1.95 3.72 18.41
C ARG A 36 1.10 4.55 19.37
N TYR A 37 1.67 5.00 20.48
CA TYR A 37 0.99 5.89 21.42
C TYR A 37 0.60 7.21 20.74
N LEU A 38 1.54 7.89 20.06
CA LEU A 38 1.27 9.12 19.33
C LEU A 38 0.19 8.92 18.26
N LEU A 39 0.24 7.81 17.50
CA LEU A 39 -0.79 7.47 16.53
C LEU A 39 -2.16 7.29 17.20
N SER A 40 -2.22 6.62 18.35
CA SER A 40 -3.47 6.46 19.11
C SER A 40 -4.02 7.79 19.61
N PHE A 41 -3.13 8.71 20.03
CA PHE A 41 -3.49 10.05 20.48
C PHE A 41 -4.08 10.88 19.33
N VAL A 42 -3.42 10.85 18.15
CA VAL A 42 -3.94 11.51 16.94
C VAL A 42 -5.29 10.93 16.53
N LYS A 43 -5.47 9.60 16.58
CA LYS A 43 -6.77 8.96 16.30
C LYS A 43 -7.88 9.44 17.24
N LYS A 44 -7.61 9.54 18.54
CA LYS A 44 -8.57 10.06 19.53
C LYS A 44 -8.93 11.52 19.22
N GLN A 45 -7.94 12.36 18.96
CA GLN A 45 -8.14 13.78 18.63
C GLN A 45 -8.92 13.98 17.32
N LEU A 46 -8.64 13.17 16.29
CA LEU A 46 -9.39 13.21 15.03
C LEU A 46 -10.84 12.81 15.28
N THR A 47 -11.07 11.76 16.05
CA THR A 47 -12.40 11.30 16.43
C THR A 47 -13.18 12.39 17.19
N GLU A 48 -12.59 12.99 18.22
CA GLU A 48 -13.21 14.08 19.01
C GLU A 48 -13.51 15.33 18.17
N LYS A 49 -12.60 15.72 17.26
CA LYS A 49 -12.82 16.88 16.37
C LYS A 49 -13.82 16.59 15.26
N SER A 50 -13.88 15.35 14.75
CA SER A 50 -14.90 14.93 13.80
C SER A 50 -16.31 14.92 14.41
N PHE A 51 -16.44 14.63 15.70
CA PHE A 51 -17.74 14.73 16.39
C PHE A 51 -18.21 16.17 16.62
N LYS A 52 -17.30 17.13 16.86
CA LYS A 52 -17.67 18.55 17.02
C LYS A 52 -18.14 19.24 15.73
N VAL A 53 -17.81 18.70 14.55
CA VAL A 53 -18.26 19.24 13.25
C VAL A 53 -19.68 18.78 12.91
N ALA A 54 -20.22 17.77 13.61
CA ALA A 54 -21.57 17.24 13.35
C ALA A 54 -22.71 18.01 14.04
N GLU A 55 -22.43 18.90 15.00
CA GLU A 55 -23.48 19.65 15.73
C GLU A 55 -23.98 20.92 15.03
N THR A 56 -23.30 21.38 13.98
CA THR A 56 -23.72 22.56 13.21
C THR A 56 -23.95 22.21 11.76
N LEU A 57 -25.16 21.73 11.43
CA LEU A 57 -26.02 22.21 10.34
C LEU A 57 -27.16 21.22 10.03
N PRO A 58 -28.34 21.70 9.60
CA PRO A 58 -29.60 20.94 9.64
C PRO A 58 -29.80 19.93 8.51
N GLN A 59 -30.51 18.88 8.91
CA GLN A 59 -31.14 17.79 8.19
C GLN A 59 -31.79 18.17 6.84
N ALA A 60 -31.37 17.50 5.75
CA ALA A 60 -32.20 17.30 4.56
C ALA A 60 -31.90 15.95 3.88
N LYS A 61 -32.73 14.95 4.24
CA LYS A 61 -33.23 13.80 3.46
C LYS A 61 -32.22 12.83 2.82
N SER A 62 -32.16 11.68 3.48
CA SER A 62 -31.64 10.35 3.12
C SER A 62 -32.03 9.82 1.73
N LEU A 63 -31.12 9.09 1.10
CA LEU A 63 -31.28 7.66 0.72
C LEU A 63 -29.89 7.01 0.47
N VAL A 64 -29.40 6.31 1.51
CA VAL A 64 -28.45 5.16 1.54
C VAL A 64 -27.11 5.26 0.77
N GLU A 65 -26.05 5.67 1.49
CA GLU A 65 -24.62 5.39 1.19
C GLU A 65 -24.12 4.24 2.08
N PRO A 66 -23.44 3.19 1.56
CA PRO A 66 -22.60 2.33 2.37
C PRO A 66 -21.13 2.77 2.29
N SER A 67 -20.63 3.27 3.43
CA SER A 67 -19.22 3.32 3.85
C SER A 67 -18.21 4.14 3.01
N LYS A 68 -18.10 5.44 3.33
CA LYS A 68 -16.86 6.21 3.14
C LYS A 68 -15.92 5.97 4.33
N PRO A 69 -14.66 5.53 4.15
CA PRO A 69 -13.66 5.63 5.20
C PRO A 69 -12.94 7.01 5.19
N PRO A 70 -12.73 7.61 6.38
CA PRO A 70 -12.41 9.02 6.59
C PRO A 70 -10.98 9.41 6.19
N THR A 71 -10.81 10.71 5.96
CA THR A 71 -9.68 11.38 5.31
C THR A 71 -8.55 11.72 6.28
N THR A 72 -7.32 11.32 5.95
CA THR A 72 -6.08 12.03 6.34
C THR A 72 -5.21 12.09 5.09
N ALA A 73 -5.02 13.29 4.52
CA ALA A 73 -4.24 13.55 3.29
C ALA A 73 -4.35 12.51 2.15
N LYS A 74 -5.56 11.96 1.92
CA LYS A 74 -5.82 11.02 0.82
C LYS A 74 -5.77 11.78 -0.50
N GLN A 75 -4.67 11.69 -1.24
CA GLN A 75 -4.71 12.10 -2.64
C GLN A 75 -5.65 11.12 -3.35
N THR A 76 -6.84 11.61 -3.67
CA THR A 76 -7.89 10.82 -4.31
C THR A 76 -7.90 11.19 -5.79
N ILE A 77 -7.67 10.20 -6.65
CA ILE A 77 -7.57 10.40 -8.10
C ILE A 77 -8.62 9.54 -8.79
N VAL A 78 -9.53 10.19 -9.50
CA VAL A 78 -10.52 9.48 -10.32
C VAL A 78 -9.90 9.11 -11.66
N LEU A 79 -9.94 7.83 -12.02
CA LEU A 79 -9.56 7.35 -13.34
C LEU A 79 -10.79 7.35 -14.24
N ARG A 80 -10.70 8.12 -15.33
CA ARG A 80 -11.74 8.19 -16.37
C ARG A 80 -11.21 7.56 -17.66
N ALA A 81 -12.11 6.92 -18.39
CA ALA A 81 -11.89 6.55 -19.78
C ALA A 81 -11.94 7.79 -20.67
N THR A 82 -11.45 7.66 -21.90
CA THR A 82 -11.47 8.71 -22.94
C THR A 82 -12.90 9.24 -23.20
N ASN A 83 -13.91 8.39 -23.03
CA ASN A 83 -15.33 8.76 -23.17
C ASN A 83 -15.96 9.40 -21.92
N GLY A 84 -15.18 9.70 -20.88
CA GLY A 84 -15.63 10.36 -19.65
C GLY A 84 -16.14 9.42 -18.54
N ASN A 85 -16.37 8.13 -18.82
CA ASN A 85 -16.83 7.17 -17.82
C ASN A 85 -15.79 6.96 -16.72
N ILE A 86 -16.25 6.88 -15.47
CA ILE A 86 -15.40 6.60 -14.32
C ILE A 86 -15.08 5.10 -14.30
N LEU A 87 -13.81 4.76 -14.41
CA LEU A 87 -13.31 3.39 -14.38
C LEU A 87 -12.99 2.93 -12.96
N ALA A 88 -12.31 3.78 -12.19
CA ALA A 88 -11.87 3.48 -10.83
C ALA A 88 -11.51 4.75 -10.06
N THR A 89 -11.37 4.63 -8.75
CA THR A 89 -10.82 5.66 -7.87
C THR A 89 -9.55 5.14 -7.21
N LEU A 90 -8.48 5.94 -7.26
CA LEU A 90 -7.23 5.69 -6.55
C LEU A 90 -7.21 6.50 -5.26
N TYR A 91 -6.81 5.87 -4.17
CA TYR A 91 -6.50 6.50 -2.89
C TYR A 91 -5.03 6.26 -2.60
N ILE A 92 -4.27 7.34 -2.43
CA ILE A 92 -2.84 7.27 -2.11
C ILE A 92 -2.66 7.77 -0.68
N GLU A 93 -2.10 6.92 0.17
CA GLU A 93 -1.88 7.22 1.59
C GLU A 93 -0.77 6.32 2.15
N ASN A 94 0.12 6.84 3.00
CA ASN A 94 1.11 6.05 3.76
C ASN A 94 1.90 5.01 2.94
N ASN A 95 2.46 5.41 1.80
CA ASN A 95 3.20 4.53 0.88
C ASN A 95 2.35 3.37 0.31
N GLU A 96 1.03 3.49 0.36
CA GLU A 96 0.04 2.57 -0.20
C GLU A 96 -0.79 3.28 -1.27
N ILE A 97 -1.09 2.56 -2.36
CA ILE A 97 -2.05 2.94 -3.39
C ILE A 97 -3.15 1.90 -3.37
N LYS A 98 -4.37 2.36 -3.14
CA LYS A 98 -5.58 1.57 -3.18
C LYS A 98 -6.40 1.96 -4.41
N VAL A 99 -6.70 1.00 -5.26
CA VAL A 99 -7.53 1.17 -6.45
C VAL A 99 -8.86 0.48 -6.20
N ILE A 100 -9.95 1.24 -6.29
CA ILE A 100 -11.32 0.71 -6.18
C ILE A 100 -12.00 0.93 -7.53
N PRO A 101 -12.36 -0.13 -8.28
CA PRO A 101 -13.13 0.01 -9.50
C PRO A 101 -14.48 0.67 -9.27
N SER A 102 -15.01 1.32 -10.31
CA SER A 102 -16.34 1.89 -10.30
C SER A 102 -17.40 0.80 -10.08
N GLU A 103 -18.36 1.03 -9.19
CA GLU A 103 -19.44 0.07 -8.87
C GLU A 103 -20.28 -0.31 -10.10
N ASN A 104 -20.34 0.58 -11.08
CA ASN A 104 -21.07 0.39 -12.33
C ASN A 104 -20.35 -0.51 -13.34
N ILE A 105 -19.10 -0.93 -13.06
CA ILE A 105 -18.28 -1.71 -13.99
C ILE A 105 -17.70 -2.93 -13.28
N LYS A 106 -18.08 -4.12 -13.74
CA LYS A 106 -17.58 -5.40 -13.21
C LYS A 106 -16.37 -5.87 -14.02
N PHE A 107 -15.18 -5.43 -13.64
CA PHE A 107 -13.97 -5.85 -14.34
C PHE A 107 -13.64 -7.32 -14.06
N ASN A 108 -13.72 -8.19 -15.09
CA ASN A 108 -13.26 -9.57 -14.98
C ASN A 108 -11.73 -9.63 -15.17
N VAL A 109 -11.00 -10.12 -14.17
CA VAL A 109 -9.52 -10.16 -14.17
C VAL A 109 -8.93 -11.07 -15.26
N ASN A 110 -9.72 -11.96 -15.85
CA ASN A 110 -9.30 -12.83 -16.94
C ASN A 110 -9.34 -12.12 -18.31
N ILE A 111 -9.91 -10.92 -18.40
CA ILE A 111 -9.93 -10.14 -19.65
C ILE A 111 -8.56 -9.49 -19.88
N PRO A 112 -7.87 -9.77 -21.00
CA PRO A 112 -6.61 -9.11 -21.31
C PRO A 112 -6.83 -7.60 -21.51
N PRO A 113 -5.94 -6.73 -21.00
CA PRO A 113 -4.54 -7.03 -20.69
C PRO A 113 -4.22 -7.17 -19.20
N PHE A 114 -5.21 -7.42 -18.33
CA PHE A 114 -5.03 -7.36 -16.86
C PHE A 114 -3.83 -8.18 -16.36
N GLN A 115 -3.81 -9.49 -16.62
CA GLN A 115 -2.73 -10.36 -16.17
C GLN A 115 -1.39 -10.00 -16.84
N GLN A 116 -1.34 -10.06 -18.16
CA GLN A 116 -0.08 -9.94 -18.92
C GLN A 116 0.58 -8.57 -18.80
N PHE A 117 -0.20 -7.49 -18.72
CA PHE A 117 0.35 -6.14 -18.67
C PHE A 117 0.45 -5.62 -17.23
N LEU A 118 -0.68 -5.54 -16.51
CA LEU A 118 -0.66 -4.90 -15.19
C LEU A 118 0.09 -5.75 -14.17
N ILE A 119 -0.19 -7.06 -14.11
CA ILE A 119 0.44 -7.95 -13.14
C ILE A 119 1.86 -8.28 -13.58
N ASP A 120 2.02 -8.93 -14.74
CA ASP A 120 3.30 -9.53 -15.12
C ASP A 120 4.34 -8.49 -15.56
N LYS A 121 3.96 -7.52 -16.38
CA LYS A 121 4.91 -6.53 -16.91
C LYS A 121 5.16 -5.37 -15.93
N VAL A 122 4.10 -4.82 -15.33
CA VAL A 122 4.20 -3.60 -14.51
C VAL A 122 4.52 -3.93 -13.06
N LEU A 123 3.63 -4.62 -12.34
CA LEU A 123 3.79 -4.84 -10.91
C LEU A 123 4.94 -5.82 -10.60
N ASN A 124 4.98 -6.98 -11.26
CA ASN A 124 6.07 -7.94 -11.11
C ASN A 124 7.41 -7.37 -11.62
N GLY A 125 7.38 -6.62 -12.73
CA GLY A 125 8.58 -5.96 -13.24
C GLY A 125 9.17 -4.94 -12.27
N MET A 126 8.32 -4.15 -11.59
CA MET A 126 8.75 -3.24 -10.53
C MET A 126 9.28 -3.99 -9.30
N ALA A 127 8.55 -4.98 -8.80
CA ALA A 127 8.96 -5.76 -7.63
C ALA A 127 10.26 -6.55 -7.88
N SER A 128 10.49 -7.03 -9.11
CA SER A 128 11.73 -7.73 -9.46
C SER A 128 12.95 -6.80 -9.39
N LYS A 129 12.83 -5.58 -9.93
CA LYS A 129 13.90 -4.57 -9.83
C LYS A 129 14.19 -4.20 -8.40
N ASP A 130 13.14 -4.04 -7.59
CA ASP A 130 13.28 -3.76 -6.16
C ASP A 130 14.02 -4.91 -5.45
N ARG A 131 13.72 -6.17 -5.80
CA ARG A 131 14.43 -7.33 -5.25
C ARG A 131 15.92 -7.34 -5.62
N GLU A 132 16.26 -6.98 -6.85
CA GLU A 132 17.66 -6.84 -7.29
C GLU A 132 18.39 -5.73 -6.52
N GLU A 133 17.73 -4.58 -6.31
CA GLU A 133 18.26 -3.48 -5.50
C GLU A 133 18.44 -3.89 -4.02
N ALA A 134 17.50 -4.66 -3.47
CA ALA A 134 17.59 -5.18 -2.11
C ALA A 134 18.74 -6.18 -1.95
N MET A 135 18.94 -7.07 -2.93
CA MET A 135 20.09 -7.99 -2.96
C MET A 135 21.42 -7.25 -3.07
N ALA A 136 21.44 -6.10 -3.76
CA ALA A 136 22.60 -5.23 -3.85
C ALA A 136 22.79 -4.32 -2.60
N GLY A 137 21.91 -4.42 -1.59
CA GLY A 137 21.95 -3.61 -0.37
C GLY A 137 21.59 -2.13 -0.56
N LYS A 138 20.97 -1.76 -1.69
CA LYS A 138 20.56 -0.37 -1.97
C LYS A 138 19.26 0.02 -1.30
N ILE A 139 18.39 -0.96 -1.05
CA ILE A 139 17.15 -0.84 -0.28
C ILE A 139 17.02 -2.02 0.67
N THR A 140 16.14 -1.92 1.66
CA THR A 140 15.83 -3.03 2.56
C THR A 140 14.73 -3.94 1.97
N PRO A 141 14.62 -5.21 2.41
CA PRO A 141 13.59 -6.12 1.91
C PRO A 141 12.14 -5.63 2.11
N ASP A 142 11.89 -4.83 3.16
CA ASP A 142 10.59 -4.24 3.45
C ASP A 142 10.23 -3.05 2.54
N GLU A 143 11.19 -2.52 1.78
CA GLU A 143 10.97 -1.46 0.79
C GLU A 143 10.62 -2.00 -0.62
N ILE A 144 10.61 -3.33 -0.79
CA ILE A 144 10.23 -3.97 -2.06
C ILE A 144 8.74 -3.71 -2.33
N LEU A 145 8.41 -3.31 -3.56
CA LEU A 145 7.01 -3.15 -3.97
C LEU A 145 6.25 -4.47 -3.80
N THR A 146 5.15 -4.40 -3.08
CA THR A 146 4.22 -5.52 -2.92
C THR A 146 2.84 -5.12 -3.41
N TYR A 147 2.05 -6.09 -3.84
CA TYR A 147 0.68 -5.84 -4.25
C TYR A 147 -0.25 -6.99 -3.90
N ARG A 148 -1.55 -6.70 -3.82
CA ARG A 148 -2.62 -7.65 -3.58
C ARG A 148 -3.81 -7.32 -4.49
N ILE A 149 -4.34 -8.35 -5.14
CA ILE A 149 -5.56 -8.26 -5.95
C ILE A 149 -6.68 -8.90 -5.16
N ILE A 150 -7.69 -8.11 -4.78
CA ILE A 150 -8.89 -8.58 -4.11
C ILE A 150 -9.98 -8.73 -5.17
N LYS A 151 -10.56 -9.92 -5.25
CA LYS A 151 -11.59 -10.28 -6.21
C LYS A 151 -12.70 -11.09 -5.56
N ASP A 152 -13.87 -11.01 -6.16
CA ASP A 152 -15.07 -11.78 -5.83
C ASP A 152 -15.39 -12.65 -7.04
N GLY A 153 -15.06 -13.94 -6.93
CA GLY A 153 -14.90 -14.82 -8.10
C GLY A 153 -13.82 -14.27 -9.04
N ASP A 154 -14.24 -13.91 -10.25
CA ASP A 154 -13.38 -13.27 -11.26
C ASP A 154 -13.50 -11.75 -11.33
N ILE A 155 -14.39 -11.16 -10.52
CA ILE A 155 -14.64 -9.72 -10.55
C ILE A 155 -13.67 -9.00 -9.63
N LEU A 156 -12.91 -8.07 -10.19
CA LEU A 156 -12.00 -7.20 -9.46
C LEU A 156 -12.77 -6.30 -8.47
N LYS A 157 -12.38 -6.34 -7.20
CA LYS A 157 -12.93 -5.49 -6.13
C LYS A 157 -11.95 -4.42 -5.69
N GLU A 158 -10.68 -4.76 -5.53
CA GLU A 158 -9.66 -3.82 -5.06
C GLU A 158 -8.26 -4.24 -5.52
N ILE A 159 -7.40 -3.26 -5.80
CA ILE A 159 -5.96 -3.46 -5.95
C ILE A 159 -5.27 -2.66 -4.87
N ILE A 160 -4.44 -3.32 -4.07
CA ILE A 160 -3.61 -2.67 -3.05
C ILE A 160 -2.16 -2.80 -3.48
N ILE A 161 -1.44 -1.69 -3.57
CA ILE A 161 -0.01 -1.64 -3.92
C ILE A 161 0.71 -0.90 -2.79
N ARG A 162 1.80 -1.45 -2.27
CA ARG A 162 2.59 -0.86 -1.18
C ARG A 162 4.02 -0.67 -1.62
N ASN A 163 4.72 0.23 -0.94
CA ASN A 163 6.13 0.52 -1.16
C ASN A 163 6.42 1.06 -2.56
N TRP A 164 5.67 2.10 -2.97
CA TRP A 164 5.91 2.75 -4.25
C TRP A 164 7.15 3.66 -4.25
N ARG A 165 7.67 4.03 -3.07
CA ARG A 165 8.93 4.77 -2.80
C ARG A 165 8.97 6.21 -3.35
N GLU A 166 8.79 6.39 -4.66
CA GLU A 166 8.95 7.66 -5.37
C GLU A 166 7.68 8.11 -6.12
N GLU A 167 7.41 9.41 -6.16
CA GLU A 167 6.23 9.98 -6.82
C GLU A 167 6.17 9.65 -8.33
N ARG A 168 7.33 9.53 -8.97
CA ARG A 168 7.43 9.06 -10.37
C ARG A 168 6.76 7.69 -10.56
N ARG A 169 6.95 6.77 -9.60
CA ARG A 169 6.35 5.43 -9.64
C ARG A 169 4.85 5.48 -9.44
N ILE A 170 4.33 6.38 -8.60
CA ILE A 170 2.87 6.65 -8.52
C ILE A 170 2.32 7.00 -9.90
N THR A 171 2.98 7.92 -10.61
CA THR A 171 2.54 8.34 -11.95
C THR A 171 2.54 7.17 -12.93
N THR A 172 3.58 6.34 -12.92
CA THR A 172 3.64 5.12 -13.76
C THR A 172 2.54 4.13 -13.41
N LEU A 173 2.30 3.86 -12.13
CA LEU A 173 1.25 2.95 -11.66
C LEU A 173 -0.14 3.47 -12.06
N LYS A 174 -0.43 4.74 -11.78
CA LYS A 174 -1.68 5.42 -12.17
C LYS A 174 -1.96 5.28 -13.66
N ASN A 175 -0.98 5.58 -14.51
CA ASN A 175 -1.15 5.51 -15.96
C ASN A 175 -1.34 4.07 -16.45
N SER A 176 -0.58 3.12 -15.89
CA SER A 176 -0.68 1.70 -16.24
C SER A 176 -2.04 1.10 -15.84
N ILE A 177 -2.52 1.43 -14.64
CA ILE A 177 -3.84 1.00 -14.14
C ILE A 177 -4.94 1.59 -15.01
N ARG A 178 -4.91 2.91 -15.29
CA ARG A 178 -5.90 3.56 -16.17
C ARG A 178 -5.98 2.87 -17.52
N TRP A 179 -4.84 2.71 -18.18
CA TRP A 179 -4.78 2.08 -19.50
C TRP A 179 -5.32 0.65 -19.48
N THR A 180 -4.98 -0.13 -18.45
CA THR A 180 -5.46 -1.51 -18.31
C THR A 180 -6.97 -1.54 -18.18
N LEU A 181 -7.53 -0.76 -17.25
CA LEU A 181 -8.98 -0.71 -17.03
C LEU A 181 -9.72 -0.18 -18.26
N GLU A 182 -9.15 0.81 -18.95
CA GLU A 182 -9.72 1.33 -20.19
C GLU A 182 -9.78 0.25 -21.28
N LYS A 183 -8.70 -0.52 -21.48
CA LYS A 183 -8.69 -1.62 -22.45
C LYS A 183 -9.60 -2.78 -22.08
N MET A 184 -9.73 -3.09 -20.81
CA MET A 184 -10.73 -4.07 -20.37
C MET A 184 -12.14 -3.55 -20.62
N TYR A 185 -12.39 -2.27 -20.36
CA TYR A 185 -13.69 -1.64 -20.56
C TYR A 185 -14.11 -1.59 -22.03
N GLU A 186 -13.18 -1.28 -22.94
CA GLU A 186 -13.39 -1.34 -24.38
C GLU A 186 -13.84 -2.74 -24.83
N LYS A 187 -13.23 -3.80 -24.30
CA LYS A 187 -13.55 -5.20 -24.66
C LYS A 187 -14.85 -5.74 -24.05
N MET A 188 -15.34 -5.10 -22.98
CA MET A 188 -16.62 -5.44 -22.37
C MET A 188 -17.80 -4.81 -23.11
N ARG A 189 -17.54 -3.82 -23.96
CA ARG A 189 -18.57 -3.22 -24.81
C ARG A 189 -18.72 -4.09 -26.06
N PRO A 190 -19.95 -4.50 -26.41
CA PRO A 190 -20.24 -5.18 -27.66
C PRO A 190 -20.02 -4.27 -28.87
#